data_AF-A0AAV5KCW2-F1
#
_entry.id   AF-A0AAV5KCW2-F1
#
_cell.length_a   1.000
_cell.length_b   1.000
_cell.length_c   1.000
_cell.angle_alpha   90.00
_cell.angle_beta   90.00
_cell.angle_gamma   90.00
#
_symmetry.space_group_name_H-M   'P 1'
#
loop_
_entity.id
_entity.type
_entity.pdbx_description
1 polymer ?
#
loop_
_entity_poly.entity_id
_entity_poly.type
_entity_poly.pdbx_seq_one_letter_code
_entity_poly.pdbx_strand_id
1 'polypeptide(L)'
;MASFFLDYGYTQKEELTFPAKKLRALWFSPPSTSLPDGATGVNGPLPRIFISELLVDQMSPKTQEIIRKYTEISGRGNKHAVLASVLGSLTWEKPSYSEFQQLARYLALILQH
;
A
#
# COMPACT_ATOMS: atom_id res chain seq x y z
N MET A 1 -5.75 3.13 -4.90
CA MET A 1 -4.40 3.71 -5.03
C MET A 1 -3.88 3.60 -6.46
N ALA A 2 -3.83 2.41 -7.07
CA ALA A 2 -3.30 2.22 -8.43
C ALA A 2 -3.95 3.11 -9.51
N SER A 3 -5.27 3.30 -9.47
CA SER A 3 -6.00 4.13 -10.44
C SER A 3 -5.43 5.53 -10.59
N PHE A 4 -5.03 6.18 -9.49
CA PHE A 4 -4.43 7.51 -9.52
C PHE A 4 -3.14 7.53 -10.36
N PHE A 5 -2.28 6.53 -10.21
CA PHE A 5 -1.04 6.50 -11.01
C PHE A 5 -1.33 6.22 -12.48
N LEU A 6 -2.31 5.35 -12.78
CA LEU A 6 -2.76 5.10 -14.15
C LEU A 6 -3.32 6.36 -14.82
N ASP A 7 -4.12 7.15 -14.09
CA ASP A 7 -4.66 8.43 -14.56
C ASP A 7 -3.56 9.46 -14.89
N TYR A 8 -2.39 9.34 -14.25
CA TYR A 8 -1.20 10.16 -14.49
C TYR A 8 -0.21 9.52 -15.50
N GLY A 9 -0.64 8.53 -16.27
CA GLY A 9 0.14 7.95 -17.36
C GLY A 9 1.15 6.89 -16.96
N TYR A 10 1.13 6.40 -15.71
CA TYR A 10 1.92 5.24 -15.34
C TYR A 10 1.37 3.98 -16.01
N THR A 11 2.26 3.05 -16.31
CA THR A 11 1.89 1.74 -16.86
C THR A 11 2.11 0.66 -15.81
N GLN A 12 1.06 -0.11 -15.49
CA GLN A 12 1.19 -1.31 -14.66
C GLN A 12 2.07 -2.34 -15.36
N LYS A 13 2.94 -2.99 -14.59
CA LYS A 13 3.85 -4.03 -15.07
C LYS A 13 3.58 -5.33 -14.33
N GLU A 14 4.58 -6.21 -14.24
CA GLU A 14 4.40 -7.56 -13.70
C GLU A 14 3.99 -7.54 -12.22
N GLU A 15 3.25 -8.58 -11.85
CA GLU A 15 2.89 -8.87 -10.47
C GLU A 15 4.01 -9.64 -9.77
N LEU A 16 4.39 -9.18 -8.58
CA LEU A 16 5.33 -9.85 -7.71
C LEU A 16 4.57 -10.48 -6.55
N THR A 17 4.66 -11.79 -6.43
CA THR A 17 4.07 -12.52 -5.30
C THR A 17 5.17 -12.90 -4.31
N PHE A 18 4.88 -12.73 -3.02
CA PHE A 18 5.77 -13.09 -1.92
C PHE A 18 5.03 -14.07 -1.00
N PRO A 19 4.99 -15.37 -1.35
CA PRO A 19 4.19 -16.36 -0.63
C PRO A 19 4.55 -16.46 0.86
N ALA A 20 5.85 -16.47 1.20
CA ALA A 20 6.31 -16.51 2.59
C ALA A 20 5.80 -15.31 3.39
N LYS A 21 5.73 -14.14 2.76
CA LYS A 21 5.29 -12.90 3.39
C LYS A 21 3.78 -12.66 3.31
N LYS A 22 3.04 -13.54 2.63
CA LYS A 22 1.59 -13.37 2.33
C LYS A 22 1.30 -12.00 1.72
N LEU A 23 2.20 -11.54 0.84
CA LEU A 23 2.14 -10.25 0.18
C LEU A 23 2.06 -10.45 -1.32
N ARG A 24 1.33 -9.55 -1.96
CA ARG A 24 1.40 -9.33 -3.40
C ARG A 24 1.81 -7.89 -3.65
N ALA A 25 2.58 -7.64 -4.69
CA ALA A 25 2.92 -6.30 -5.10
C ALA A 25 2.75 -6.12 -6.61
N LEU A 26 2.30 -4.93 -6.99
CA LEU A 26 2.31 -4.44 -8.35
C LEU A 26 3.32 -3.32 -8.46
N TRP A 27 4.05 -3.28 -9.57
CA TRP A 27 4.93 -2.16 -9.87
C TRP A 27 4.47 -1.42 -11.13
N PHE A 28 4.70 -0.12 -11.12
CA PHE A 28 4.25 0.80 -12.16
C PHE A 28 5.45 1.58 -12.70
N SER A 29 5.62 1.53 -14.02
CA SER A 29 6.66 2.31 -14.70
C SER A 29 6.16 3.73 -14.98
N PRO A 30 7.00 4.77 -14.77
CA PRO A 30 6.63 6.15 -15.07
C PRO A 30 6.41 6.36 -16.58
N PRO A 31 5.59 7.36 -16.97
CA PRO A 31 5.52 7.80 -18.36
C PRO A 31 6.87 8.40 -18.80
N SER A 32 7.21 8.26 -20.08
CA SER A 32 8.38 8.92 -20.66
C SER A 32 8.13 10.43 -20.71
N THR A 33 8.90 11.19 -19.94
CA THR A 33 8.85 12.65 -19.93
C THR A 33 10.15 13.24 -20.50
N SER A 34 10.03 14.19 -21.42
CA SER A 34 11.17 15.00 -21.89
C SER A 34 11.50 16.03 -20.80
N LEU A 35 12.46 15.70 -19.95
CA LEU A 35 12.89 16.59 -18.87
C LEU A 35 14.01 17.53 -19.34
N PRO A 36 14.03 18.79 -18.87
CA PRO A 36 15.17 19.67 -19.07
C PRO A 36 16.44 19.08 -18.46
N ASP A 37 17.59 19.29 -19.11
CA ASP A 37 18.89 18.86 -18.58
C ASP A 37 19.12 19.46 -17.18
N GLY A 38 19.46 18.59 -16.22
CA GLY A 38 19.75 18.98 -14.83
C GLY A 38 18.57 18.94 -13.85
N ALA A 39 17.39 18.47 -14.25
CA ALA A 39 16.25 18.35 -13.35
C ALA A 39 16.43 17.22 -12.31
N THR A 40 16.20 17.51 -11.02
CA THR A 40 16.42 16.59 -9.90
C THR A 40 15.22 16.51 -8.95
N GLY A 41 15.16 15.46 -8.14
CA GLY A 41 14.07 15.25 -7.17
C GLY A 41 12.71 15.12 -7.85
N VAL A 42 11.70 15.81 -7.31
CA VAL A 42 10.33 15.82 -7.86
C VAL A 42 10.21 16.45 -9.25
N ASN A 43 11.20 17.25 -9.64
CA ASN A 43 11.27 17.87 -10.97
C ASN A 43 12.08 17.03 -11.96
N GLY A 44 12.74 15.96 -11.48
CA GLY A 44 13.54 15.05 -12.27
C GLY A 44 12.74 13.85 -12.80
N PRO A 45 13.41 12.74 -13.18
CA PRO A 45 12.74 11.55 -13.68
C PRO A 45 11.76 11.02 -12.64
N LEU A 46 10.51 10.80 -13.09
CA LEU A 46 9.47 10.29 -12.22
C LEU A 46 9.87 8.92 -11.65
N PRO A 47 9.62 8.67 -10.35
CA PRO A 47 10.03 7.44 -9.71
C PRO A 47 9.18 6.26 -10.18
N ARG A 48 9.74 5.04 -10.10
CA ARG A 48 8.91 3.82 -10.16
C ARG A 48 8.08 3.70 -8.89
N ILE A 49 6.84 3.24 -9.03
CA ILE A 49 5.93 3.08 -7.89
C ILE A 49 5.74 1.58 -7.62
N PHE A 50 5.90 1.19 -6.37
CA PHE A 50 5.58 -0.15 -5.88
C PHE A 50 4.39 -0.06 -4.92
N ILE A 51 3.35 -0.82 -5.20
CA ILE A 51 2.16 -0.93 -4.35
C ILE A 51 2.07 -2.38 -3.89
N SER A 52 2.33 -2.60 -2.61
CA SER A 52 2.18 -3.91 -1.97
C SER A 52 0.86 -3.97 -1.22
N GLU A 53 0.18 -5.11 -1.34
CA GLU A 53 -1.04 -5.43 -0.62
C GLU A 53 -0.88 -6.73 0.15
N LEU A 54 -1.62 -6.79 1.25
CA LEU A 54 -1.60 -7.90 2.19
C LEU A 54 -2.70 -8.89 1.85
N LEU A 55 -2.35 -10.17 1.71
CA LEU A 55 -3.31 -11.25 1.48
C LEU A 55 -3.96 -11.64 2.81
N VAL A 56 -4.97 -10.86 3.20
CA VAL A 56 -5.67 -10.99 4.49
C VAL A 56 -6.33 -12.37 4.63
N ASP A 57 -6.86 -12.91 3.55
CA ASP A 57 -7.47 -14.24 3.46
C ASP A 57 -6.53 -15.38 3.89
N GLN A 58 -5.22 -15.21 3.71
CA GLN A 58 -4.21 -16.19 4.11
C GLN A 58 -3.78 -16.03 5.59
N MET A 59 -4.36 -15.09 6.33
CA MET A 59 -3.98 -14.80 7.72
C MET A 59 -4.77 -15.60 8.75
N SER A 60 -4.37 -15.54 10.03
CA SER A 60 -5.15 -16.18 11.09
C SER A 60 -6.54 -15.52 11.24
N PRO A 61 -7.61 -16.27 11.60
CA PRO A 61 -8.96 -15.73 11.71
C PRO A 61 -9.05 -14.47 12.58
N LYS A 62 -8.34 -14.48 13.71
CA LYS A 62 -8.26 -13.33 14.62
C LYS A 62 -7.65 -12.08 13.99
N THR A 63 -6.62 -12.25 13.15
CA THR A 63 -6.01 -11.13 12.41
C THR A 63 -6.97 -10.59 11.35
N GLN A 64 -7.68 -11.49 10.66
CA GLN A 64 -8.68 -11.11 9.67
C GLN A 64 -9.82 -10.30 10.31
N GLU A 65 -10.29 -10.70 11.49
CA GLU A 65 -11.32 -9.97 12.23
C GLU A 65 -10.89 -8.57 12.60
N ILE A 66 -9.67 -8.41 13.13
CA ILE A 66 -9.12 -7.10 13.49
C ILE A 66 -9.02 -6.22 12.23
N ILE A 67 -8.44 -6.72 11.14
CA ILE A 67 -8.31 -5.94 9.90
C ILE A 67 -9.69 -5.56 9.36
N ARG A 68 -10.63 -6.51 9.30
CA ARG A 68 -11.99 -6.28 8.80
C ARG A 68 -12.72 -5.19 9.58
N LYS A 69 -12.63 -5.20 10.91
CA LYS A 69 -13.20 -4.17 11.79
C LYS A 69 -12.75 -2.76 11.36
N TYR A 70 -11.46 -2.54 11.13
CA TYR A 70 -10.95 -1.21 10.75
C TYR A 70 -11.27 -0.84 9.30
N THR A 71 -11.33 -1.81 8.38
CA THR A 71 -11.72 -1.54 6.99
C THR A 71 -13.21 -1.23 6.86
N GLU A 72 -14.07 -1.84 7.69
CA GLU A 72 -15.50 -1.53 7.73
C GLU A 72 -15.74 -0.11 8.27
N ILE A 73 -15.05 0.28 9.34
CA ILE A 73 -15.11 1.65 9.91
C ILE A 73 -14.67 2.69 8.87
N SER A 74 -13.68 2.37 8.05
CA SER A 74 -13.20 3.26 6.98
C SER A 74 -14.26 3.54 5.90
N GLY A 75 -15.27 2.68 5.76
CA GLY A 75 -16.32 2.80 4.76
C GLY A 75 -15.75 2.92 3.34
N ARG A 76 -15.94 4.08 2.71
CA ARG A 76 -15.40 4.39 1.36
C ARG A 76 -14.05 5.11 1.38
N GLY A 77 -13.36 5.14 2.53
CA GLY A 77 -12.05 5.79 2.70
C GLY A 77 -10.99 5.29 1.73
N ASN A 78 -11.11 4.05 1.27
CA ASN A 78 -10.24 3.47 0.24
C ASN A 78 -10.21 4.27 -1.09
N LYS A 79 -11.28 4.98 -1.44
CA LYS A 79 -11.33 5.88 -2.62
C LYS A 79 -10.45 7.12 -2.46
N HIS A 80 -10.17 7.50 -1.23
CA HIS A 80 -9.39 8.70 -0.88
C HIS A 80 -7.99 8.35 -0.37
N ALA A 81 -7.49 7.14 -0.66
CA ALA A 81 -6.17 6.67 -0.20
C ALA A 81 -5.02 7.62 -0.56
N VAL A 82 -5.09 8.28 -1.72
CA VAL A 82 -4.08 9.27 -2.16
C VAL A 82 -4.10 10.50 -1.27
N LEU A 83 -5.30 11.06 -1.01
CA LEU A 83 -5.47 12.21 -0.12
C LEU A 83 -4.99 11.89 1.30
N ALA A 84 -5.33 10.70 1.80
CA ALA A 84 -4.88 10.23 3.09
C ALA A 84 -3.34 10.16 3.19
N SER A 85 -2.69 9.65 2.13
CA SER A 85 -1.23 9.60 2.03
C SER A 85 -0.58 10.98 2.01
N VAL A 86 -1.15 11.94 1.27
CA VAL A 86 -0.60 13.31 1.18
C VAL A 86 -0.76 14.06 2.51
N LEU A 87 -1.90 13.87 3.18
CA LEU A 87 -2.21 14.53 4.46
C LEU A 87 -1.59 13.83 5.68
N GLY A 88 -0.94 12.67 5.49
CA GLY A 88 -0.43 11.87 6.61
C GLY A 88 -1.53 11.37 7.56
N SER A 89 -2.73 11.13 7.04
CA SER A 89 -3.91 10.75 7.83
C SER A 89 -4.28 9.29 7.61
N LEU A 90 -4.92 8.69 8.62
CA LEU A 90 -5.52 7.36 8.50
C LEU A 90 -6.96 7.49 8.01
N THR A 91 -7.36 6.58 7.12
CA THR A 91 -8.76 6.49 6.66
C THR A 91 -9.66 5.70 7.62
N TRP A 92 -9.10 5.20 8.71
CA TRP A 92 -9.76 4.44 9.76
C TRP A 92 -9.34 4.96 11.13
N GLU A 93 -10.10 4.56 12.17
CA GLU A 93 -9.80 4.93 13.55
C GLU A 93 -8.51 4.28 14.08
N LYS A 94 -7.84 4.97 15.00
CA LYS A 94 -6.60 4.46 15.60
C LYS A 94 -6.89 3.16 16.37
N PRO A 95 -6.17 2.06 16.09
CA PRO A 95 -6.42 0.80 16.76
C PRO A 95 -6.03 0.84 18.25
N SER A 96 -6.66 -0.03 19.05
CA SER A 96 -6.23 -0.22 20.44
C SER A 96 -4.79 -0.74 20.50
N TYR A 97 -4.11 -0.45 21.61
CA TYR A 97 -2.72 -0.89 21.79
C TYR A 97 -2.56 -2.42 21.73
N SER A 98 -3.52 -3.16 22.27
CA SER A 98 -3.50 -4.64 22.26
C SER A 98 -3.64 -5.20 20.84
N GLU A 99 -4.57 -4.67 20.05
CA GLU A 99 -4.74 -5.06 18.64
C GLU A 99 -3.49 -4.69 17.82
N PHE A 100 -2.93 -3.50 18.04
CA PHE A 100 -1.69 -3.08 17.38
C PHE A 100 -0.52 -4.02 17.69
N GLN A 101 -0.30 -4.37 18.97
CA GLN A 101 0.76 -5.32 19.35
C GLN A 101 0.54 -6.70 18.72
N GLN A 102 -0.69 -7.15 18.61
CA GLN A 102 -1.02 -8.45 18.02
C GLN A 102 -0.71 -8.47 16.52
N LEU A 103 -1.11 -7.43 15.78
CA LEU A 103 -0.76 -7.26 14.38
C LEU A 103 0.76 -7.15 14.19
N ALA A 104 1.45 -6.36 15.01
CA ALA A 104 2.89 -6.19 14.93
C ALA A 104 3.65 -7.51 15.13
N ARG A 105 3.26 -8.33 16.12
CA ARG A 105 3.84 -9.67 16.30
C ARG A 105 3.60 -10.57 15.10
N TYR A 106 2.38 -10.56 14.56
CA TYR A 106 2.04 -11.38 13.41
C TYR A 106 2.87 -11.00 12.18
N LEU A 107 2.96 -9.70 11.88
CA LEU A 107 3.77 -9.19 10.77
C LEU A 107 5.27 -9.43 10.99
N ALA A 108 5.75 -9.29 12.22
CA ALA A 108 7.15 -9.60 12.55
C ALA A 108 7.49 -11.07 12.29
N LEU A 109 6.60 -12.00 12.64
CA LEU A 109 6.77 -13.43 12.36
C LEU A 109 6.80 -13.73 10.86
N ILE A 110 5.95 -13.04 10.08
CA ILE A 110 5.90 -13.15 8.62
C ILE A 110 7.18 -12.62 7.95
N LEU A 111 7.86 -11.64 8.55
CA LEU A 111 9.08 -11.04 8.00
C LEU A 111 10.37 -11.80 8.36
N GLN A 112 10.31 -12.70 9.35
CA GLN A 112 11.45 -13.52 9.78
C GLN A 112 11.58 -14.86 9.03
N HIS A 113 10.58 -15.22 8.24
CA HIS A 113 10.55 -16.40 7.38
C HIS A 113 10.49 -16.00 5.90
#